data_AF-A0A957G3N8-F1
#
_entry.id   AF-A0A957G3N8-F1
#
_cell.length_a   1.000
_cell.length_b   1.000
_cell.length_c   1.000
_cell.angle_alpha   90.00
_cell.angle_beta   90.00
_cell.angle_gamma   90.00
#
_symmetry.space_group_name_H-M   'P 1'
#
loop_
_entity.id
_entity.type
_entity.pdbx_description
1 polymer ?
#
loop_
_entity_poly.entity_id
_entity_poly.type
_entity_poly.pdbx_seq_one_letter_code
_entity_poly.pdbx_strand_id
1 'polypeptide(L)'
;MSNFDDEVLLACLDALEAGQDPDLILAQYPDQAEAIRPILLIERELSGLSLAPAAGAQARSETLFLAAAASMKAAAARPAGGLRWWQPLLAVLGGLAVLLVIGFGSLRAAADALPGDALYPVKRLNESAQLKLFSSPQERLQLEESFELERISEVERLLSLGRNEAVECTGTIEVLAFD
;
A
#
# COMPACT_ATOMS: atom_id res chain seq x y z
N MET A 1 -67.21 -7.80 25.23
CA MET A 1 -67.57 -9.20 25.45
C MET A 1 -67.93 -9.77 24.10
N SER A 2 -67.06 -10.60 23.53
CA SER A 2 -67.41 -11.40 22.35
C SER A 2 -68.60 -12.28 22.72
N ASN A 3 -69.64 -12.30 21.89
CA ASN A 3 -70.92 -12.94 22.20
C ASN A 3 -70.94 -14.43 21.80
N PHE A 4 -69.79 -15.09 21.83
CA PHE A 4 -69.55 -16.46 21.39
C PHE A 4 -68.46 -17.10 22.26
N ASP A 5 -68.48 -18.42 22.39
CA ASP A 5 -67.51 -19.18 23.16
C ASP A 5 -66.25 -19.44 22.32
N ASP A 6 -65.08 -19.09 22.85
CA ASP A 6 -63.80 -19.22 22.14
C ASP A 6 -63.47 -20.68 21.77
N GLU A 7 -63.91 -21.64 22.59
CA GLU A 7 -63.71 -23.08 22.35
C GLU A 7 -64.53 -23.58 21.15
N VAL A 8 -65.74 -23.06 20.97
CA VAL A 8 -66.60 -23.35 19.81
C VAL A 8 -66.03 -22.73 18.54
N LEU A 9 -65.51 -21.50 18.62
CA LEU A 9 -64.85 -20.85 17.49
C LEU A 9 -63.61 -21.64 17.03
N LEU A 10 -62.77 -22.07 17.97
CA LEU A 10 -61.58 -22.87 17.67
C LEU A 10 -61.96 -24.19 16.98
N ALA A 11 -62.95 -24.91 17.50
CA ALA A 11 -63.45 -26.14 16.86
C ALA A 11 -64.00 -25.90 15.45
N CYS A 12 -64.66 -24.76 15.21
CA CYS A 12 -65.16 -24.40 13.88
C CYS A 12 -64.02 -24.07 12.89
N LEU A 13 -62.95 -23.43 13.37
CA LEU A 13 -61.78 -23.11 12.56
C LEU A 13 -60.98 -24.38 12.20
N ASP A 14 -60.80 -25.29 13.15
CA ASP A 14 -60.13 -26.58 12.91
C ASP A 14 -60.91 -27.42 11.86
N ALA A 15 -62.24 -27.41 11.94
CA ALA A 15 -63.11 -28.08 10.98
C ALA A 15 -63.06 -27.43 9.58
N LEU A 16 -62.93 -26.10 9.51
CA LEU A 16 -62.78 -25.36 8.26
C LEU A 16 -61.41 -25.65 7.61
N GLU A 17 -60.33 -25.72 8.39
CA GLU A 17 -59.00 -26.12 7.93
C GLU A 17 -58.97 -27.58 7.43
N ALA A 18 -59.76 -28.46 8.06
CA ALA A 18 -59.98 -29.82 7.59
C ALA A 18 -60.81 -29.92 6.28
N GLY A 19 -61.26 -28.78 5.74
CA GLY A 19 -61.96 -28.66 4.45
C GLY A 19 -63.47 -28.92 4.53
N GLN A 20 -64.07 -28.88 5.72
CA GLN A 20 -65.51 -29.01 5.86
C GLN A 20 -66.24 -27.73 5.44
N ASP A 21 -67.47 -27.88 4.92
CA ASP A 21 -68.26 -26.74 4.46
C ASP A 21 -68.73 -25.89 5.66
N PRO A 22 -68.55 -24.56 5.62
CA PRO A 22 -68.87 -23.68 6.74
C PRO A 22 -70.35 -23.69 7.13
N ASP A 23 -71.28 -23.92 6.20
CA ASP A 23 -72.70 -23.99 6.52
C ASP A 23 -73.03 -25.28 7.30
N LEU A 24 -72.30 -26.37 7.04
CA LEU A 24 -72.42 -27.63 7.80
C LEU A 24 -71.81 -27.55 9.20
N ILE A 25 -70.74 -26.78 9.37
CA ILE A 25 -70.10 -26.54 10.67
C ILE A 25 -71.04 -25.67 11.55
N LEU A 26 -71.59 -24.59 10.98
CA LEU A 26 -72.48 -23.68 11.71
C LEU A 26 -73.82 -24.34 12.09
N ALA A 27 -74.29 -25.33 11.33
CA ALA A 27 -75.49 -26.10 11.66
C ALA A 27 -75.35 -26.94 12.94
N GLN A 28 -74.12 -27.27 13.37
CA GLN A 28 -73.86 -28.02 14.61
C GLN A 28 -73.97 -27.14 15.87
N TYR A 29 -73.83 -25.81 15.72
CA TYR A 29 -73.87 -24.85 16.82
C TYR A 29 -74.81 -23.67 16.48
N PRO A 30 -76.13 -23.92 16.37
CA PRO A 30 -77.10 -22.94 15.88
C PRO A 30 -77.20 -21.69 16.77
N ASP A 31 -76.94 -21.83 18.08
CA ASP A 31 -77.05 -20.74 19.05
C ASP A 31 -75.98 -19.64 18.86
N GLN A 32 -74.85 -19.96 18.22
CA GLN A 32 -73.71 -19.04 18.02
C GLN A 32 -73.40 -18.80 16.53
N ALA A 33 -74.19 -19.38 15.64
CA ALA A 33 -73.94 -19.38 14.20
C ALA A 33 -73.86 -17.97 13.59
N GLU A 34 -74.74 -17.05 14.01
CA GLU A 34 -74.74 -15.68 13.49
C GLU A 34 -73.48 -14.90 13.86
N ALA A 35 -72.89 -15.18 15.03
CA ALA A 35 -71.70 -14.49 15.51
C ALA A 35 -70.41 -15.02 14.87
N ILE A 36 -70.34 -16.34 14.60
CA ILE A 36 -69.14 -17.02 14.09
C ILE A 36 -69.05 -16.97 12.55
N ARG A 37 -70.18 -16.94 11.84
CA ARG A 37 -70.26 -16.89 10.37
C ARG A 37 -69.32 -15.87 9.70
N PRO A 38 -69.27 -14.58 10.09
CA PRO A 38 -68.40 -13.61 9.43
C PRO A 38 -66.91 -13.95 9.58
N ILE A 39 -66.50 -14.60 10.69
CA ILE A 39 -65.11 -14.95 10.94
C ILE A 39 -64.67 -16.07 10.00
N LEU A 40 -65.50 -17.11 9.83
CA LEU A 40 -65.21 -18.22 8.91
C LEU A 40 -65.14 -17.79 7.45
N LEU A 41 -65.98 -16.83 7.04
CA LEU A 41 -65.95 -16.29 5.68
C LEU A 41 -64.65 -15.52 5.39
N ILE A 42 -64.14 -14.77 6.36
CA ILE A 42 -62.88 -14.03 6.23
C ILE A 42 -61.69 -14.99 6.16
N GLU A 43 -61.66 -16.05 6.99
CA GLU A 43 -60.60 -17.06 6.95
C GLU A 43 -60.52 -17.72 5.57
N ARG A 44 -61.67 -18.14 5.00
CA ARG A 44 -61.71 -18.75 3.66
C ARG A 44 -61.16 -17.82 2.58
N GLU A 45 -61.45 -16.53 2.66
CA GLU A 45 -60.98 -15.54 1.68
C GLU A 45 -59.47 -15.29 1.81
N LEU A 46 -58.94 -15.31 3.05
CA LEU A 46 -57.50 -15.18 3.32
C LEU A 46 -56.71 -16.44 2.97
N SER A 47 -57.26 -17.63 3.16
CA SER A 47 -56.61 -18.90 2.80
C SER A 47 -56.41 -19.07 1.28
N GLY A 48 -57.21 -18.36 0.46
CA GLY A 48 -56.98 -18.23 -0.98
C GLY A 48 -55.80 -17.33 -1.34
N LEU A 49 -55.36 -16.46 -0.43
CA LEU A 49 -54.21 -15.57 -0.60
C LEU A 49 -52.95 -16.28 -0.09
N SER A 50 -52.37 -17.15 -0.93
CA SER A 50 -51.10 -17.81 -0.59
C SER A 50 -49.99 -16.77 -0.36
N LEU A 51 -49.63 -16.53 0.91
CA LEU A 51 -48.53 -15.65 1.33
C LEU A 51 -47.16 -16.38 1.41
N ALA A 52 -46.97 -17.45 0.65
CA ALA A 52 -45.64 -18.06 0.52
C ALA A 52 -44.76 -17.23 -0.44
N PRO A 53 -43.48 -17.00 -0.16
CA PRO A 53 -42.58 -16.37 -1.13
C PRO A 53 -42.55 -17.25 -2.38
N ALA A 54 -43.01 -16.71 -3.50
CA ALA A 54 -43.07 -17.44 -4.77
C ALA A 54 -41.69 -18.02 -5.07
N ALA A 55 -41.58 -19.33 -5.25
CA ALA A 55 -40.31 -20.05 -5.49
C ALA A 55 -39.42 -19.41 -6.60
N GLY A 56 -40.01 -18.64 -7.53
CA GLY A 56 -39.29 -17.85 -8.52
C GLY A 56 -38.46 -16.67 -7.99
N ALA A 57 -38.78 -16.12 -6.82
CA ALA A 57 -37.98 -15.06 -6.17
C ALA A 57 -36.68 -15.61 -5.58
N GLN A 58 -36.71 -16.84 -5.03
CA GLN A 58 -35.54 -17.51 -4.48
C GLN A 58 -34.54 -17.87 -5.58
N ALA A 59 -35.01 -18.43 -6.71
CA ALA A 59 -34.16 -18.75 -7.85
C ALA A 59 -33.47 -17.51 -8.47
N ARG A 60 -34.16 -16.37 -8.50
CA ARG A 60 -33.58 -15.10 -8.96
C ARG A 60 -32.52 -14.57 -8.00
N SER A 61 -32.73 -14.69 -6.70
CA SER A 61 -31.74 -14.29 -5.70
C SER A 61 -30.48 -15.14 -5.79
N GLU A 62 -30.62 -16.45 -5.98
CA GLU A 62 -29.50 -17.39 -6.07
C GLU A 62 -28.64 -17.13 -7.32
N THR A 63 -29.27 -16.94 -8.48
CA THR A 63 -28.56 -16.63 -9.73
C THR A 63 -27.78 -15.32 -9.66
N LEU A 64 -28.37 -14.27 -9.06
CA LEU A 64 -27.68 -12.99 -8.86
C LEU A 64 -26.49 -13.12 -7.90
N PHE A 65 -26.63 -13.90 -6.82
CA PHE A 65 -25.57 -14.14 -5.86
C PHE A 65 -24.38 -14.89 -6.47
N LEU A 66 -24.65 -15.96 -7.24
CA LEU A 66 -23.60 -16.73 -7.91
C LEU A 66 -22.87 -15.90 -8.98
N ALA A 67 -23.59 -15.05 -9.72
CA ALA A 67 -22.98 -14.13 -10.69
C ALA A 67 -22.05 -13.10 -10.01
N ALA A 68 -22.46 -12.54 -8.87
CA ALA A 68 -21.63 -11.63 -8.08
C ALA A 68 -20.36 -12.33 -7.58
N ALA A 69 -20.48 -13.54 -7.02
CA ALA A 69 -19.34 -14.33 -6.55
C ALA A 69 -18.35 -14.68 -7.68
N ALA A 70 -18.85 -15.03 -8.87
CA ALA A 70 -18.02 -15.32 -10.03
C ALA A 70 -17.21 -14.09 -10.49
N SER A 71 -17.82 -12.90 -10.47
CA SER A 71 -17.13 -11.66 -10.84
C SER A 71 -16.01 -11.26 -9.86
N MET A 72 -16.19 -11.50 -8.56
CA MET A 72 -15.16 -11.28 -7.54
C MET A 72 -13.96 -12.22 -7.74
N LYS A 73 -14.22 -13.49 -8.05
CA LYS A 73 -13.15 -14.47 -8.33
C LYS A 73 -12.39 -14.13 -9.60
N ALA A 74 -13.08 -13.67 -10.65
CA ALA A 74 -12.44 -13.21 -11.89
C ALA A 74 -11.59 -11.94 -11.70
N ALA A 75 -12.02 -11.01 -10.83
CA ALA A 75 -11.25 -9.83 -10.48
C ALA A 75 -9.97 -10.17 -9.70
N ALA A 76 -10.05 -11.14 -8.78
CA ALA A 76 -8.89 -11.63 -8.02
C ALA A 76 -7.91 -12.45 -8.88
N ALA A 77 -8.39 -13.10 -9.94
CA ALA A 77 -7.58 -13.89 -10.87
C ALA A 77 -6.85 -13.06 -11.93
N ARG A 78 -7.03 -11.72 -11.96
CA ARG A 78 -6.23 -10.86 -12.83
C ARG A 78 -4.78 -10.88 -12.33
N PRO A 79 -3.80 -11.37 -13.11
CA PRO A 79 -2.41 -11.28 -12.70
C PRO A 79 -2.07 -9.80 -12.57
N ALA A 80 -1.75 -9.38 -11.35
CA ALA A 80 -1.30 -8.02 -11.07
C ALA A 80 0.08 -7.83 -11.71
N GLY A 81 0.09 -7.48 -13.00
CA GLY A 81 1.12 -6.77 -13.73
C GLY A 81 2.57 -7.23 -13.55
N GLY A 82 3.06 -8.01 -14.53
CA GLY A 82 4.50 -8.23 -14.79
C GLY A 82 5.30 -6.97 -15.16
N LEU A 83 4.75 -5.77 -14.95
CA LEU A 83 5.44 -4.48 -15.06
C LEU A 83 5.74 -3.87 -13.68
N ARG A 84 4.99 -4.26 -12.63
CA ARG A 84 5.11 -3.67 -11.28
C ARG A 84 6.26 -4.26 -10.45
N TRP A 85 6.76 -5.43 -10.82
CA TRP A 85 7.92 -6.08 -10.19
C TRP A 85 9.29 -5.53 -10.65
N TRP A 86 9.37 -4.81 -11.77
CA TRP A 86 10.61 -4.16 -12.24
C TRP A 86 10.75 -2.70 -11.80
N GLN A 87 9.67 -2.09 -11.29
CA GLN A 87 9.71 -0.75 -10.70
C GLN A 87 10.72 -0.61 -9.55
N PRO A 88 10.87 -1.56 -8.60
CA PRO A 88 11.91 -1.44 -7.58
C PRO A 88 13.33 -1.55 -8.15
N LEU A 89 13.53 -2.35 -9.21
CA LEU A 89 14.84 -2.49 -9.88
C LEU A 89 15.27 -1.19 -10.57
N LEU A 90 14.34 -0.50 -11.25
CA LEU A 90 14.61 0.79 -11.87
C LEU A 90 14.89 1.90 -10.84
N ALA A 91 14.22 1.87 -9.68
CA ALA A 91 14.48 2.82 -8.60
C ALA A 91 15.88 2.64 -7.98
N VAL A 92 16.31 1.40 -7.76
CA VAL A 92 17.65 1.09 -7.25
C VAL A 92 18.74 1.47 -8.25
N LEU A 93 18.56 1.12 -9.54
CA LEU A 93 19.49 1.50 -10.60
C LEU A 93 19.57 3.02 -10.80
N GLY A 94 18.42 3.71 -10.75
CA GLY A 94 18.36 5.17 -10.81
C GLY A 94 19.07 5.83 -9.63
N GLY A 95 18.84 5.34 -8.40
CA GLY A 95 19.52 5.82 -7.20
C GLY A 95 21.03 5.63 -7.26
N LEU A 96 21.49 4.45 -7.72
CA LEU A 96 22.91 4.17 -7.90
C LEU A 96 23.54 5.06 -8.97
N ALA A 97 22.85 5.29 -10.09
CA ALA A 97 23.34 6.20 -11.14
C ALA A 97 23.46 7.65 -10.63
N VAL A 98 22.49 8.14 -9.86
CA VAL A 98 22.57 9.47 -9.22
C VAL A 98 23.73 9.54 -8.23
N LEU A 99 23.90 8.52 -7.38
CA LEU A 99 25.04 8.40 -6.47
C LEU A 99 26.38 8.38 -7.21
N LEU A 100 26.46 7.68 -8.34
CA LEU A 100 27.66 7.64 -9.18
C LEU A 100 27.89 9.00 -9.84
N VAL A 101 26.86 9.70 -10.34
CA VAL A 101 27.02 11.05 -10.93
C VAL A 101 27.48 12.06 -9.88
N ILE A 102 26.88 12.05 -8.69
CA ILE A 102 27.30 12.90 -7.57
C ILE A 102 28.71 12.53 -7.12
N GLY A 103 29.01 11.24 -7.00
CA GLY A 103 30.33 10.73 -6.63
C GLY A 103 31.40 11.13 -7.63
N PHE A 104 31.28 10.71 -8.90
CA PHE A 104 32.23 11.00 -9.97
C PHE A 104 32.37 12.49 -10.30
N GLY A 105 31.29 13.27 -10.21
CA GLY A 105 31.35 14.73 -10.34
C GLY A 105 32.18 15.36 -9.22
N SER A 106 32.07 14.82 -8.01
CA SER A 106 32.85 15.28 -6.84
C SER A 106 34.33 14.94 -6.95
N LEU A 107 34.74 13.81 -7.57
CA LEU A 107 36.16 13.49 -7.72
C LEU A 107 36.92 14.49 -8.62
N ARG A 108 36.30 14.96 -9.70
CA ARG A 108 36.92 15.99 -10.56
C ARG A 108 36.99 17.35 -9.87
N ALA A 109 35.91 17.75 -9.20
CA ALA A 109 35.90 19.01 -8.44
C ALA A 109 36.84 18.96 -7.23
N ALA A 110 37.01 17.78 -6.61
CA ALA A 110 37.95 17.58 -5.51
C ALA A 110 39.41 17.65 -5.96
N ALA A 111 39.73 17.30 -7.21
CA ALA A 111 41.10 17.41 -7.72
C ALA A 111 41.59 18.88 -7.72
N ASP A 112 40.71 19.82 -8.05
CA ASP A 112 41.02 21.27 -8.04
C ASP A 112 40.81 21.96 -6.69
N ALA A 113 40.29 21.25 -5.68
CA ALA A 113 40.02 21.80 -4.36
C ALA A 113 41.32 22.22 -3.66
N LEU A 114 41.33 23.44 -3.14
CA LEU A 114 42.43 24.00 -2.35
C LEU A 114 42.21 23.76 -0.85
N PRO A 115 43.26 23.85 -0.02
CA PRO A 115 43.11 23.83 1.44
C PRO A 115 42.07 24.88 1.89
N GLY A 116 41.16 24.46 2.76
CA GLY A 116 40.00 25.28 3.18
C GLY A 116 38.71 25.06 2.36
N ASP A 117 38.79 24.44 1.17
CA ASP A 117 37.61 24.13 0.37
C ASP A 117 36.84 22.91 0.93
N ALA A 118 35.51 22.91 0.76
CA ALA A 118 34.64 21.86 1.29
C ALA A 118 34.98 20.44 0.78
N LEU A 119 35.53 20.32 -0.43
CA LEU A 119 35.92 19.04 -1.05
C LEU A 119 37.38 18.65 -0.80
N TYR A 120 38.16 19.51 -0.14
CA TYR A 120 39.56 19.22 0.17
C TYR A 120 39.76 17.96 1.02
N PRO A 121 38.92 17.66 2.05
CA PRO A 121 39.01 16.39 2.77
C PRO A 121 38.83 15.17 1.86
N VAL A 122 37.98 15.28 0.82
CA VAL A 122 37.77 14.22 -0.16
C VAL A 122 39.01 14.02 -1.02
N LYS A 123 39.70 15.10 -1.43
CA LYS A 123 41.00 15.03 -2.12
C LYS A 123 42.01 14.24 -1.29
N ARG A 124 42.19 14.60 -0.01
CA ARG A 124 43.13 13.95 0.92
C ARG A 124 42.81 12.46 1.13
N LEU A 125 41.53 12.09 1.23
CA LEU A 125 41.13 10.70 1.32
C LEU A 125 41.45 9.90 0.05
N ASN A 126 41.26 10.49 -1.13
CA ASN A 126 41.60 9.87 -2.41
C ASN A 126 43.11 9.61 -2.53
N GLU A 127 43.94 10.57 -2.15
CA GLU A 127 45.41 10.43 -2.11
C GLU A 127 45.84 9.31 -1.16
N SER A 128 45.27 9.31 0.05
CA SER A 128 45.53 8.27 1.06
C SER A 128 45.12 6.87 0.59
N ALA A 129 44.05 6.77 -0.20
CA ALA A 129 43.60 5.52 -0.80
C ALA A 129 44.54 5.07 -1.92
N GLN A 130 45.01 5.99 -2.77
CA GLN A 130 45.98 5.69 -3.83
C GLN A 130 47.29 5.16 -3.25
N LEU A 131 47.84 5.81 -2.21
CA LEU A 131 49.06 5.36 -1.53
C LEU A 131 48.95 3.93 -0.98
N LYS A 132 47.76 3.56 -0.48
CA LYS A 132 47.50 2.20 0.01
C LYS A 132 47.37 1.17 -1.11
N LEU A 133 46.99 1.59 -2.33
CA LEU A 133 46.77 0.70 -3.46
C LEU A 133 48.08 0.23 -4.10
N PHE A 134 49.07 1.12 -4.23
CA PHE A 134 50.41 0.74 -4.70
C PHE A 134 51.05 -0.21 -3.69
N SER A 135 51.71 -1.28 -4.13
CA SER A 135 52.33 -2.27 -3.24
C SER A 135 53.85 -2.15 -3.19
N SER A 136 54.48 -1.57 -4.22
CA SER A 136 55.92 -1.36 -4.23
C SER A 136 56.30 -0.13 -3.38
N PRO A 137 57.33 -0.21 -2.54
CA PRO A 137 57.79 0.94 -1.76
C PRO A 137 58.26 2.10 -2.65
N GLN A 138 58.89 1.80 -3.79
CA GLN A 138 59.43 2.82 -4.70
C GLN A 138 58.33 3.64 -5.38
N GLU A 139 57.26 3.01 -5.87
CA GLU A 139 56.14 3.75 -6.50
C GLU A 139 55.39 4.59 -5.46
N ARG A 140 55.25 4.10 -4.22
CA ARG A 140 54.65 4.87 -3.13
C ARG A 140 55.45 6.14 -2.84
N LEU A 141 56.77 6.03 -2.71
CA LEU A 141 57.63 7.19 -2.45
C LEU A 141 57.54 8.24 -3.57
N GLN A 142 57.55 7.80 -4.83
CA GLN A 142 57.37 8.72 -5.97
C GLN A 142 55.99 9.40 -5.94
N LEU A 143 54.94 8.67 -5.54
CA LEU A 143 53.60 9.23 -5.43
C LEU A 143 53.49 10.22 -4.27
N GLU A 144 54.11 9.93 -3.12
CA GLU A 144 54.19 10.86 -1.98
C GLU A 144 54.90 12.16 -2.38
N GLU A 145 56.06 12.07 -3.04
CA GLU A 145 56.80 13.23 -3.54
C GLU A 145 55.94 14.05 -4.51
N SER A 146 55.18 13.39 -5.40
CA SER A 146 54.27 14.10 -6.31
C SER A 146 53.16 14.85 -5.58
N PHE A 147 52.59 14.27 -4.50
CA PHE A 147 51.57 14.94 -3.70
C PHE A 147 52.15 16.10 -2.88
N GLU A 148 53.39 16.00 -2.41
CA GLU A 148 54.10 17.09 -1.73
C GLU A 148 54.36 18.27 -2.68
N LEU A 149 54.84 18.01 -3.89
CA LEU A 149 54.99 19.04 -4.93
C LEU A 149 53.65 19.70 -5.26
N GLU A 150 52.57 18.91 -5.31
CA GLU A 150 51.24 19.46 -5.53
C GLU A 150 50.80 20.37 -4.37
N ARG A 151 51.10 20.03 -3.11
CA ARG A 151 50.80 20.92 -1.95
C ARG A 151 51.47 22.28 -2.09
N ILE A 152 52.71 22.33 -2.57
CA ILE A 152 53.41 23.61 -2.81
C ILE A 152 52.64 24.44 -3.83
N SER A 153 52.24 23.83 -4.96
CA SER A 153 51.46 24.51 -5.98
C SER A 153 50.09 25.01 -5.49
N GLU A 154 49.46 24.28 -4.57
CA GLU A 154 48.20 24.70 -3.95
C GLU A 154 48.39 25.91 -3.03
N VAL A 155 49.48 25.95 -2.26
CA VAL A 155 49.84 27.09 -1.41
C VAL A 155 50.13 28.31 -2.28
N GLU A 156 50.90 28.17 -3.36
CA GLU A 156 51.12 29.25 -4.34
C GLU A 156 49.80 29.77 -4.91
N ARG A 157 48.87 28.87 -5.25
CA ARG A 157 47.52 29.24 -5.70
C ARG A 157 46.73 29.98 -4.62
N LEU A 158 46.74 29.53 -3.37
CA LEU A 158 46.09 30.22 -2.25
C LEU A 158 46.64 31.65 -2.08
N LEU A 159 47.96 31.81 -2.15
CA LEU A 159 48.63 33.11 -2.08
C LEU A 159 48.23 34.00 -3.25
N SER A 160 48.21 33.47 -4.47
CA SER A 160 47.78 34.22 -5.67
C SER A 160 46.32 34.69 -5.60
N LEU A 161 45.47 33.94 -4.90
CA LEU A 161 44.06 34.26 -4.66
C LEU A 161 43.86 35.16 -3.44
N GLY A 162 44.91 35.47 -2.68
CA GLY A 162 44.83 36.24 -1.44
C GLY A 162 44.04 35.55 -0.33
N ARG A 163 43.97 34.22 -0.34
CA ARG A 163 43.25 33.41 0.66
C ARG A 163 44.16 33.07 1.83
N ASN A 164 43.71 33.40 3.05
CA ASN A 164 44.39 33.02 4.29
C ASN A 164 43.74 31.77 4.88
N GLU A 165 44.27 30.61 4.54
CA GLU A 165 43.80 29.31 4.99
C GLU A 165 44.88 28.60 5.81
N ALA A 166 44.47 27.73 6.73
CA ALA A 166 45.42 26.91 7.48
C ALA A 166 45.97 25.80 6.58
N VAL A 167 47.30 25.75 6.45
CA VAL A 167 48.01 24.75 5.66
C VAL A 167 49.04 24.04 6.52
N GLU A 168 49.24 22.75 6.25
CA GLU A 168 50.32 21.96 6.83
C GLU A 168 51.35 21.73 5.74
N CYS A 169 52.59 22.15 5.98
CA CYS A 169 53.69 22.01 5.05
C CYS A 169 54.85 21.32 5.76
N THR A 170 55.45 20.34 5.09
CA THR A 170 56.67 19.66 5.53
C THR A 170 57.73 19.90 4.48
N GLY A 171 58.90 20.38 4.87
CA GLY A 171 59.99 20.62 3.94
C GLY A 171 61.15 21.35 4.59
N THR A 172 62.22 21.50 3.82
CA THR A 172 63.40 22.28 4.23
C THR A 172 63.16 23.73 3.83
N ILE A 173 63.26 24.65 4.80
CA ILE A 173 63.20 26.08 4.51
C ILE A 173 64.57 26.52 3.98
N GLU A 174 64.67 26.79 2.68
CA GLU A 174 65.93 27.24 2.07
C GLU A 174 66.15 28.75 2.26
N VAL A 175 65.11 29.57 2.10
CA VAL A 175 65.19 31.03 2.26
C VAL A 175 63.90 31.55 2.90
N LEU A 176 64.03 32.24 4.03
CA LEU A 176 62.98 33.06 4.63
C LEU A 176 63.32 34.53 4.36
N ALA A 177 62.69 35.12 3.35
CA ALA A 177 62.74 36.56 3.12
C ALA A 177 61.60 37.22 3.90
N PHE A 178 61.95 38.06 4.86
CA PHE A 178 61.02 38.97 5.53
C PHE A 178 61.33 40.38 5.02
N ASP A 179 60.34 41.02 4.37
CA ASP A 179 60.34 42.47 4.13
C ASP A 179 59.82 43.21 5.37
#